data_AF-A0A161Z9Q9-F1
#
_entry.id   AF-A0A161Z9Q9-F1
#
_cell.length_a   1.000
_cell.length_b   1.000
_cell.length_c   1.000
_cell.angle_alpha   90.00
_cell.angle_beta   90.00
_cell.angle_gamma   90.00
#
_symmetry.space_group_name_H-M   'P 1'
#
loop_
_entity.id
_entity.type
_entity.pdbx_description
1 polymer ?
#
loop_
_entity_poly.entity_id
_entity_poly.type
_entity_poly.pdbx_seq_one_letter_code
_entity_poly.pdbx_strand_id
1 'polypeptide(L)'
;MATKTSGTELKAFYADRYYWVVSPDSNGDDAWYEGLVLEVNGVEHGDEFSIISDLENVDDVVIVTGDVFANREDFPPTSFEAFFNAWLELQKTVHLAVTVPKDKQEAVRAAILAAGGSIK
;
A
#
# COMPACT_ATOMS: atom_id res chain seq x y z
N MET A 1 2.79 15.54 3.03
CA MET A 1 4.20 15.39 2.59
C MET A 1 4.17 14.08 1.84
N ALA A 2 4.40 14.09 0.53
CA ALA A 2 4.15 12.92 -0.31
C ALA A 2 4.73 11.63 0.31
N THR A 3 3.84 10.69 0.61
CA THR A 3 4.16 9.49 1.35
C THR A 3 4.87 8.52 0.43
N LYS A 4 6.12 8.20 0.78
CA LYS A 4 6.91 7.17 0.11
C LYS A 4 6.55 5.81 0.67
N THR A 5 6.35 4.85 -0.22
CA THR A 5 5.97 3.48 0.08
C THR A 5 6.57 2.53 -0.94
N SER A 6 6.42 1.23 -0.70
CA SER A 6 6.80 0.19 -1.66
C SER A 6 5.57 -0.37 -2.39
N GLY A 7 5.79 -0.95 -3.57
CA GLY A 7 4.71 -1.65 -4.26
C GLY A 7 4.12 -2.82 -3.44
N THR A 8 4.93 -3.46 -2.60
CA THR A 8 4.45 -4.47 -1.65
C THR A 8 3.44 -3.91 -0.65
N GLU A 9 3.76 -2.76 -0.02
CA GLU A 9 2.90 -2.13 0.99
C GLU A 9 1.63 -1.57 0.37
N LEU A 10 1.74 -0.91 -0.79
CA LEU A 10 0.57 -0.35 -1.46
C LEU A 10 -0.39 -1.46 -1.93
N LYS A 11 0.13 -2.60 -2.40
CA LYS A 11 -0.70 -3.78 -2.70
C LYS A 11 -1.33 -4.39 -1.46
N ALA A 12 -0.59 -4.49 -0.36
CA ALA A 12 -1.12 -5.02 0.89
C ALA A 12 -2.28 -4.15 1.41
N PHE A 13 -2.11 -2.83 1.37
CA PHE A 13 -3.15 -1.86 1.65
C PHE A 13 -4.38 -2.06 0.76
N TYR A 14 -4.18 -2.14 -0.56
CA TYR A 14 -5.29 -2.30 -1.51
C TYR A 14 -6.03 -3.63 -1.35
N ALA A 15 -5.33 -4.68 -0.90
CA ALA A 15 -5.92 -6.00 -0.65
C ALA A 15 -6.65 -6.12 0.70
N ASP A 16 -6.51 -5.14 1.60
CA ASP A 16 -7.09 -5.18 2.94
C ASP A 16 -8.59 -4.83 2.92
N ARG A 17 -9.41 -5.84 2.62
CA ARG A 17 -10.87 -5.66 2.53
C ARG A 17 -11.54 -5.22 3.83
N TYR A 18 -10.92 -5.48 4.98
CA TYR A 18 -11.47 -5.02 6.26
C TYR A 18 -11.25 -3.52 6.42
N TYR A 19 -10.12 -3.01 5.96
CA TYR A 19 -9.81 -1.58 6.01
C TYR A 19 -10.57 -0.77 4.96
N TRP A 20 -10.76 -1.31 3.75
CA TRP A 20 -11.58 -0.69 2.68
C TRP A 20 -13.10 -0.77 2.93
N VAL A 21 -13.50 -1.07 4.16
CA VAL A 21 -14.87 -0.89 4.66
C VAL A 21 -15.92 -1.61 3.80
N VAL A 22 -15.69 -2.84 3.38
CA VAL A 22 -16.74 -3.59 2.66
C VAL A 22 -17.89 -3.90 3.63
N SER A 23 -19.03 -3.19 3.57
CA SER A 23 -20.19 -3.56 4.38
C SER A 23 -20.71 -4.93 3.97
N PRO A 24 -21.15 -5.74 4.94
CA PRO A 24 -21.79 -7.02 4.65
C PRO A 24 -23.15 -6.88 3.93
N ASP A 25 -23.77 -5.69 3.99
CA ASP A 25 -25.13 -5.44 3.52
C ASP A 25 -25.22 -4.73 2.15
N SER A 26 -24.09 -4.17 1.65
CA SER A 26 -24.03 -3.59 0.31
C SER A 26 -23.53 -4.63 -0.68
N ASN A 27 -24.25 -4.81 -1.80
CA ASN A 27 -23.79 -5.65 -2.92
C ASN A 27 -22.64 -4.97 -3.72
N GLY A 28 -21.81 -4.12 -3.09
CA GLY A 28 -20.76 -3.33 -3.72
C GLY A 28 -19.73 -2.78 -2.73
N ASP A 29 -18.66 -2.19 -3.25
CA ASP A 29 -17.61 -1.57 -2.44
C ASP A 29 -18.14 -0.29 -1.79
N ASP A 30 -18.06 -0.17 -0.46
CA ASP A 30 -18.51 1.06 0.19
C ASP A 30 -17.50 2.18 0.11
N ALA A 31 -16.21 1.87 -0.09
CA ALA A 31 -15.16 2.85 -0.26
C ALA A 31 -14.47 2.68 -1.61
N TRP A 32 -14.20 3.79 -2.28
CA TRP A 32 -13.48 3.84 -3.55
C TRP A 32 -12.56 5.06 -3.57
N TYR A 33 -11.67 5.11 -4.55
CA TYR A 33 -10.78 6.25 -4.74
C TYR A 33 -10.96 6.84 -6.14
N GLU A 34 -10.67 8.12 -6.28
CA GLU A 34 -10.66 8.84 -7.57
C GLU A 34 -9.49 9.83 -7.61
N GLY A 35 -9.03 10.16 -8.83
CA GLY A 35 -8.00 11.16 -9.04
C GLY A 35 -6.64 10.75 -8.46
N LEU A 36 -6.37 9.45 -8.39
CA LEU A 36 -5.13 8.90 -7.88
C LEU A 36 -4.02 9.19 -8.90
N VAL A 37 -2.94 9.79 -8.39
CA VAL A 37 -1.69 9.91 -9.12
C VAL A 37 -0.59 9.29 -8.26
N LEU A 38 0.10 8.33 -8.85
CA LEU A 38 1.25 7.65 -8.25
C LEU A 38 2.50 8.01 -9.06
N GLU A 39 3.60 8.30 -8.39
CA GLU A 39 4.92 8.27 -9.01
C GLU A 39 5.55 6.91 -8.71
N VAL A 40 5.77 6.09 -9.74
CA VAL A 40 6.36 4.74 -9.63
C VAL A 40 7.72 4.77 -10.30
N ASN A 41 8.78 4.49 -9.54
CA ASN A 41 10.17 4.55 -10.01
C ASN A 41 10.52 5.88 -10.71
N GLY A 42 9.96 7.00 -10.24
CA GLY A 42 10.18 8.33 -10.80
C GLY A 42 9.31 8.68 -12.02
N VAL A 43 8.32 7.85 -12.37
CA VAL A 43 7.39 8.08 -13.48
C VAL A 43 5.97 8.24 -12.93
N GLU A 44 5.29 9.33 -13.28
CA GLU A 44 3.90 9.57 -12.87
C GLU A 44 2.90 8.73 -13.67
N HIS A 45 1.89 8.23 -12.97
CA HIS A 45 0.82 7.37 -13.46
C HIS A 45 -0.53 7.85 -12.88
N GLY A 46 -1.56 7.93 -13.70
CA GLY A 46 -2.92 8.31 -13.27
C GLY A 46 -3.79 7.11 -12.92
N ASP A 47 -5.11 7.34 -12.85
CA ASP A 47 -6.13 6.32 -12.54
C ASP A 47 -6.13 5.12 -13.50
N GLU A 48 -5.53 5.24 -14.70
CA GLU A 48 -5.38 4.12 -15.63
C GLU A 48 -4.39 3.04 -15.17
N PHE A 49 -3.54 3.34 -14.19
CA PHE A 49 -2.51 2.44 -13.69
C PHE A 49 -3.07 1.52 -12.59
N SER A 50 -2.99 0.21 -12.81
CA SER A 50 -3.52 -0.78 -11.88
C SER A 50 -2.53 -1.09 -10.76
N ILE A 51 -2.88 -0.76 -9.52
CA ILE A 51 -2.12 -1.16 -8.31
C ILE A 51 -1.94 -2.69 -8.24
N ILE A 52 -2.91 -3.48 -8.74
CA ILE A 52 -2.84 -4.95 -8.67
C ILE A 52 -2.06 -5.53 -9.83
N SER A 53 -2.28 -5.05 -11.06
CA SER A 53 -1.75 -5.68 -12.26
C SER A 53 -0.44 -5.09 -12.75
N ASP A 54 -0.22 -3.78 -12.58
CA ASP A 54 0.90 -3.07 -13.19
C ASP A 54 2.05 -2.81 -12.21
N LEU A 55 1.73 -2.63 -10.92
CA LEU A 55 2.74 -2.36 -9.89
C LEU A 55 3.56 -3.62 -9.59
N GLU A 56 4.88 -3.53 -9.50
CA GLU A 56 5.73 -4.61 -8.98
C GLU A 56 5.97 -4.46 -7.48
N ASN A 57 6.21 -5.57 -6.79
CA ASN A 57 6.42 -5.56 -5.34
C ASN A 57 7.64 -4.74 -4.89
N VAL A 58 8.63 -4.59 -5.78
CA VAL A 58 9.92 -3.94 -5.53
C VAL A 58 9.93 -2.46 -5.91
N ASP A 59 8.86 -1.95 -6.51
CA ASP A 59 8.82 -0.58 -6.99
C ASP A 59 8.84 0.43 -5.83
N ASP A 60 9.57 1.53 -6.04
CA ASP A 60 9.50 2.72 -5.19
C ASP A 60 8.27 3.53 -5.63
N VAL A 61 7.39 3.85 -4.69
CA VAL A 61 6.13 4.51 -4.98
C VAL A 61 5.99 5.75 -4.12
N VAL A 62 5.55 6.84 -4.75
CA VAL A 62 5.13 8.06 -4.05
C VAL A 62 3.66 8.32 -4.36
N ILE A 63 2.85 8.48 -3.31
CA ILE A 63 1.45 8.91 -3.46
C ILE A 63 1.47 10.43 -3.67
N VAL A 64 1.13 10.88 -4.88
CA VAL A 64 1.18 12.31 -5.25
C VAL A 64 -0.13 13.00 -4.89
N THR A 65 -1.26 12.44 -5.33
CA THR A 65 -2.60 12.92 -5.02
C THR A 65 -3.60 11.76 -5.14
N GLY A 66 -4.81 11.98 -4.65
CA GLY A 66 -5.93 11.05 -4.74
C GLY A 66 -6.89 11.30 -3.59
N ASP A 67 -8.16 11.03 -3.82
CA ASP A 67 -9.21 11.15 -2.83
C ASP A 67 -9.86 9.80 -2.60
N VAL A 68 -10.27 9.55 -1.36
CA VAL A 68 -11.02 8.36 -0.95
C VAL A 68 -12.40 8.80 -0.49
N PHE A 69 -13.40 8.17 -1.07
CA PHE A 69 -14.81 8.38 -0.80
C PHE A 69 -15.40 7.11 -0.21
N ALA A 70 -16.49 7.27 0.53
CA ALA A 70 -17.30 6.14 0.92
C ALA A 70 -18.79 6.47 0.97
N ASN A 71 -19.63 5.47 0.75
CA ASN A 71 -21.09 5.54 0.86
C ASN A 71 -21.55 5.43 2.33
N ARG A 72 -20.87 6.16 3.23
CA ARG A 72 -21.13 6.16 4.67
C ARG A 72 -21.20 7.60 5.18
N GLU A 73 -22.26 7.93 5.91
CA GLU A 73 -22.44 9.27 6.48
C GLU A 73 -21.34 9.65 7.49
N ASP A 74 -20.69 8.67 8.11
CA ASP A 74 -19.63 8.85 9.10
C ASP A 74 -18.21 8.83 8.50
N PHE A 75 -18.08 8.70 7.18
CA PHE A 75 -16.80 8.73 6.47
C PHE A 75 -16.62 10.06 5.75
N PRO A 76 -15.91 11.04 6.36
CA PRO A 76 -15.62 12.28 5.66
C PRO A 76 -14.69 11.99 4.47
N PRO A 77 -14.85 12.68 3.32
CA PRO A 77 -13.88 12.64 2.24
C PRO A 77 -12.48 12.91 2.78
N THR A 78 -11.53 12.07 2.40
CA THR A 78 -10.14 12.14 2.87
C THR A 78 -9.21 11.91 1.70
N SER A 79 -8.00 12.47 1.77
CA SER A 79 -6.98 12.15 0.77
C SER A 79 -6.57 10.68 0.87
N PHE A 80 -6.27 10.06 -0.26
CA PHE A 80 -5.72 8.70 -0.35
C PHE A 80 -4.45 8.56 0.49
N GLU A 81 -3.60 9.58 0.50
CA GLU A 81 -2.41 9.65 1.35
C GLU A 81 -2.75 9.52 2.84
N ALA A 82 -3.71 10.31 3.34
CA ALA A 82 -4.11 10.26 4.75
C ALA A 82 -4.75 8.92 5.10
N PHE A 83 -5.57 8.35 4.20
CA PHE A 83 -6.20 7.05 4.38
C PHE A 83 -5.15 5.92 4.43
N PHE A 84 -4.17 5.96 3.54
CA PHE A 84 -3.03 5.03 3.53
C PHE A 84 -2.17 5.15 4.80
N ASN A 85 -1.87 6.37 5.25
CA ASN A 85 -1.11 6.59 6.47
C ASN A 85 -1.83 6.08 7.72
N ALA A 86 -3.15 6.28 7.81
CA ALA A 86 -3.95 5.72 8.89
C ALA A 86 -3.95 4.18 8.86
N TRP A 87 -3.93 3.55 7.68
CA TRP A 87 -3.74 2.10 7.58
C TRP A 87 -2.35 1.65 8.05
N LEU A 88 -1.29 2.38 7.70
CA LEU A 88 0.08 2.11 8.15
C LEU A 88 0.19 2.15 9.68
N GLU A 89 -0.45 3.12 10.33
CA GLU A 89 -0.45 3.25 11.79
C GLU A 89 -1.10 2.04 12.51
N LEU A 90 -2.02 1.33 11.85
CA LEU A 90 -2.63 0.11 12.37
C LEU A 90 -1.71 -1.11 12.22
N GLN A 91 -0.72 -1.05 11.33
CA GLN A 91 0.18 -2.18 11.10
C GLN A 91 1.16 -2.31 12.27
N LYS A 92 1.26 -3.53 12.81
CA LYS A 92 2.25 -3.88 13.84
C LYS A 92 3.56 -4.39 13.26
N THR A 93 3.66 -4.42 11.93
CA THR A 93 4.76 -5.00 11.17
C THR A 93 5.07 -4.08 10.00
N VAL A 94 6.35 -3.97 9.65
CA VAL A 94 6.83 -3.15 8.53
C VAL A 94 7.38 -4.06 7.45
N HIS A 95 7.18 -3.68 6.18
CA HIS A 95 7.77 -4.39 5.05
C HIS A 95 9.14 -3.80 4.72
N LEU A 96 10.11 -4.67 4.43
CA LEU A 96 11.46 -4.26 4.07
C LEU A 96 11.84 -4.86 2.71
N ALA A 97 12.00 -4.00 1.70
CA ALA A 97 12.63 -4.36 0.44
C ALA A 97 14.14 -4.06 0.53
N VAL A 98 14.98 -5.08 0.39
CA VAL A 98 16.44 -4.95 0.54
C VAL A 98 17.18 -5.64 -0.61
N THR A 99 18.19 -4.98 -1.15
CA THR A 99 19.11 -5.56 -2.15
C THR A 99 20.40 -5.99 -1.46
N VAL A 100 20.80 -7.25 -1.62
CA VAL A 100 21.99 -7.79 -0.97
C VAL A 100 22.83 -8.63 -1.94
N PRO A 101 24.16 -8.69 -1.76
CA PRO A 101 25.02 -9.60 -2.52
C PRO A 101 24.57 -11.06 -2.38
N LYS A 102 24.65 -11.84 -3.48
CA LYS A 102 24.17 -13.24 -3.50
C LYS A 102 24.81 -14.12 -2.43
N ASP A 103 26.10 -13.91 -2.15
CA ASP A 103 26.85 -14.64 -1.12
C ASP A 103 26.42 -14.29 0.32
N LYS A 104 25.64 -13.21 0.51
CA LYS A 104 25.12 -12.77 1.80
C LYS A 104 23.64 -13.07 2.00
N GLN A 105 22.96 -13.60 0.98
CA GLN A 105 21.51 -13.86 1.02
C GLN A 105 21.10 -14.73 2.22
N GLU A 106 21.78 -15.85 2.46
CA GLU A 106 21.44 -16.75 3.58
C GLU A 106 21.68 -16.09 4.95
N ALA A 107 22.78 -15.34 5.08
CA ALA A 107 23.10 -14.64 6.32
C ALA A 107 22.05 -13.59 6.66
N VAL A 108 21.60 -12.82 5.66
CA VAL A 108 20.54 -11.81 5.82
C VAL A 108 19.21 -12.48 6.13
N ARG A 109 18.87 -13.57 5.44
CA ARG A 109 17.67 -14.37 5.72
C ARG A 109 17.63 -14.88 7.15
N ALA A 110 18.75 -15.44 7.64
CA ALA A 110 18.87 -15.91 9.01
C ALA A 110 18.72 -14.77 10.02
N ALA A 111 19.32 -13.60 9.76
CA ALA A 111 19.22 -12.43 10.63
C ALA A 111 17.78 -11.91 10.75
N ILE A 112 17.04 -11.84 9.64
CA ILE A 112 15.63 -11.41 9.64
C ILE A 112 14.78 -12.36 10.48
N LEU A 113 14.96 -13.68 10.30
CA LEU A 113 14.24 -14.68 11.09
C LEU A 113 14.59 -14.62 12.58
N ALA A 114 15.87 -14.43 12.91
CA ALA A 114 16.32 -14.31 14.31
C ALA A 114 15.76 -13.05 15.00
N ALA A 115 15.48 -11.98 14.24
CA ALA A 115 14.83 -10.78 14.74
C ALA A 115 13.29 -10.93 14.89
N GLY A 116 12.73 -12.12 14.62
CA GLY A 116 11.28 -12.35 14.65
C GLY A 116 10.54 -11.87 13.40
N GLY A 117 11.28 -11.48 12.36
CA GLY A 117 10.72 -11.13 11.06
C GLY A 117 10.27 -12.37 10.28
N SER A 118 9.45 -12.15 9.26
CA SER A 118 9.04 -13.18 8.31
C SER A 118 9.45 -12.77 6.90
N ILE A 119 9.85 -13.76 6.10
CA ILE A 119 10.22 -13.57 4.70
C ILE A 119 9.15 -14.29 3.88
N LYS A 120 8.44 -13.54 3.04
CA LYS A 120 7.43 -14.04 2.13
C LYS A 120 7.93 -13.92 0.70
#